data_AF-A0A4Y2A396-F1
#
_entry.id   AF-A0A4Y2A396-F1
#
_cell.length_a   1.000
_cell.length_b   1.000
_cell.length_c   1.000
_cell.angle_alpha   90.00
_cell.angle_beta   90.00
_cell.angle_gamma   90.00
#
_symmetry.space_group_name_H-M   'P 1'
#
loop_
_entity.id
_entity.type
_entity.pdbx_description
1 polymer ?
#
loop_
_entity_poly.entity_id
_entity_poly.type
_entity_poly.pdbx_seq_one_letter_code
_entity_poly.pdbx_strand_id
1 'polypeptide(L)'
;MKGVILAEFLPHVSTVYSATYCATLTKLRHAIRDKHSATYQHIRLMHNARPHVSRPVREKLQGYGWKVLEHPSYSPDLAPSDFHLFGPMKKFFGGKKFDSDDELKRAVRRWLFSQPTEFYETEIFKLIHRWESNKWLSKNFHSCFILTLFFFYIICVTY
;
A
#
# COMPACT_ATOMS: atom_id res chain seq x y z
N MET A 1 7.71 12.69 -8.25
CA MET A 1 7.64 12.31 -6.83
C MET A 1 7.48 10.81 -6.73
N LYS A 2 8.34 10.13 -5.96
CA LYS A 2 8.29 8.69 -5.68
C LYS A 2 8.29 8.54 -4.14
N GLY A 3 7.18 8.08 -3.56
CA GLY A 3 6.98 8.00 -2.11
C GLY A 3 5.51 7.79 -1.73
N VAL A 4 5.17 8.00 -0.45
CA VAL A 4 3.81 7.74 0.07
C VAL A 4 2.76 8.66 -0.57
N ILE A 5 1.71 8.04 -1.13
CA ILE A 5 0.61 8.76 -1.76
C ILE A 5 -0.43 9.20 -0.72
N LEU A 6 -0.89 8.27 0.13
CA LEU A 6 -1.93 8.48 1.13
C LEU A 6 -1.58 7.73 2.42
N ALA A 7 -1.72 8.38 3.59
CA ALA A 7 -1.64 7.73 4.89
C ALA A 7 -2.90 8.06 5.70
N GLU A 8 -3.80 7.09 5.80
CA GLU A 8 -5.07 7.19 6.51
C GLU A 8 -5.03 6.38 7.80
N PHE A 9 -5.46 7.00 8.90
CA PHE A 9 -5.52 6.37 10.20
C PHE A 9 -6.99 6.19 10.55
N LEU A 10 -7.36 4.96 10.86
CA LEU A 10 -8.71 4.67 11.33
C LEU A 10 -8.81 4.97 12.83
N PRO A 11 -10.02 5.25 13.35
CA PRO A 11 -10.23 5.41 14.78
C PRO A 11 -9.84 4.14 15.54
N HIS A 12 -9.44 4.31 16.79
CA HIS A 12 -9.04 3.21 17.66
C HIS A 12 -10.14 2.12 17.71
N VAL A 13 -9.72 0.85 17.64
CA VAL A 13 -10.61 -0.35 17.68
C VAL A 13 -11.60 -0.46 16.50
N SER A 14 -11.46 0.34 15.43
CA SER A 14 -12.33 0.24 14.27
C SER A 14 -11.93 -0.92 13.36
N THR A 15 -12.87 -1.82 13.08
CA THR A 15 -12.68 -2.86 12.07
C THR A 15 -12.79 -2.26 10.67
N VAL A 16 -11.85 -2.57 9.77
CA VAL A 16 -11.94 -2.19 8.36
C VAL A 16 -13.10 -2.94 7.72
N TYR A 17 -14.24 -2.28 7.54
CA TYR A 17 -15.34 -2.79 6.73
C TYR A 17 -15.13 -2.43 5.25
N SER A 18 -15.77 -3.18 4.36
CA SER A 18 -15.74 -2.92 2.92
C SER A 18 -16.13 -1.48 2.56
N ALA A 19 -17.14 -0.91 3.23
CA ALA A 19 -17.57 0.48 3.03
C ALA A 19 -16.48 1.50 3.41
N THR A 20 -15.80 1.29 4.54
CA THR A 20 -14.69 2.16 4.97
C THR A 20 -13.53 2.11 3.98
N TYR A 21 -13.18 0.90 3.52
CA TYR A 21 -12.14 0.72 2.51
C TYR A 21 -12.52 1.37 1.17
N CYS A 22 -13.78 1.26 0.75
CA CYS A 22 -14.29 1.99 -0.41
C CYS A 22 -14.10 3.50 -0.26
N ALA A 23 -14.36 4.09 0.91
CA ALA A 23 -14.13 5.51 1.14
C ALA A 23 -12.64 5.88 1.01
N THR A 24 -11.74 5.06 1.57
CA THR A 24 -10.29 5.19 1.41
C THR A 24 -9.86 5.13 -0.06
N LEU A 25 -10.43 4.22 -0.86
CA LEU A 25 -10.14 4.13 -2.29
C LEU A 25 -10.55 5.41 -3.06
N THR A 26 -11.68 6.04 -2.68
CA THR A 26 -12.06 7.34 -3.26
C THR A 26 -11.02 8.40 -2.92
N LYS A 27 -10.63 8.53 -1.65
CA LYS A 27 -9.60 9.48 -1.22
C LYS A 27 -8.28 9.24 -1.95
N LEU A 28 -7.91 7.97 -2.11
CA LEU A 28 -6.71 7.59 -2.82
C LEU A 28 -6.77 8.01 -4.29
N ARG A 29 -7.90 7.80 -4.97
CA ARG A 29 -8.09 8.23 -6.36
C ARG A 29 -7.90 9.75 -6.53
N HIS A 30 -8.42 10.55 -5.60
CA HIS A 30 -8.18 12.00 -5.60
C HIS A 30 -6.71 12.32 -5.38
N ALA A 31 -6.07 11.74 -4.36
CA ALA A 31 -4.66 11.96 -4.08
C ALA A 31 -3.74 11.59 -5.26
N ILE A 32 -4.08 10.52 -6.01
CA ILE A 32 -3.37 10.14 -7.24
C ILE A 32 -3.53 11.23 -8.30
N ARG A 33 -4.77 11.63 -8.58
CA ARG A 33 -5.06 12.62 -9.62
C ARG A 33 -4.35 13.95 -9.34
N ASP A 34 -4.32 14.36 -8.07
CA ASP A 34 -3.76 15.64 -7.66
C ASP A 34 -2.21 15.60 -7.63
N LYS A 35 -1.59 14.46 -7.28
CA LYS A 35 -0.12 14.29 -7.25
C LYS A 35 0.48 13.83 -8.59
N HIS A 36 -0.30 13.22 -9.47
CA HIS A 36 0.17 12.62 -10.72
C HIS A 36 -0.72 13.04 -11.90
N SER A 37 -0.27 14.04 -12.66
CA SER A 37 -0.88 14.37 -13.94
C SER A 37 -0.54 13.29 -14.98
N ALA A 38 -1.56 12.52 -15.39
CA ALA A 38 -1.66 11.77 -16.65
C ALA A 38 -0.99 10.38 -16.83
N THR A 39 0.03 9.96 -16.08
CA THR A 39 0.84 8.80 -16.56
C THR A 39 0.39 7.40 -16.13
N TYR A 40 -0.60 7.25 -15.24
CA TYR A 40 -0.81 5.95 -14.58
C TYR A 40 -2.23 5.41 -14.71
N GLN A 41 -2.51 4.81 -15.86
CA GLN A 41 -3.78 4.11 -16.12
C GLN A 41 -3.87 2.73 -15.46
N HIS A 42 -2.80 2.19 -14.86
CA HIS A 42 -2.72 0.77 -14.46
C HIS A 42 -2.32 0.57 -13.00
N ILE A 43 -3.12 1.11 -12.08
CA ILE A 43 -2.89 0.94 -10.65
C ILE A 43 -3.08 -0.53 -10.27
N ARG A 44 -2.05 -1.11 -9.66
CA ARG A 44 -2.06 -2.48 -9.15
C ARG A 44 -2.07 -2.47 -7.63
N LEU A 45 -3.11 -3.06 -7.05
CA LEU A 45 -3.25 -3.23 -5.60
C LEU A 45 -2.98 -4.68 -5.20
N MET A 46 -2.28 -4.85 -4.10
CA MET A 46 -1.95 -6.16 -3.52
C MET A 46 -2.64 -6.28 -2.16
N HIS A 47 -3.69 -7.09 -2.04
CA HIS A 47 -4.31 -7.38 -0.75
C HIS A 47 -5.16 -8.65 -0.76
N ASN A 48 -5.11 -9.43 0.32
CA ASN A 48 -5.94 -10.61 0.53
C ASN A 48 -6.86 -10.52 1.75
N ALA A 49 -6.94 -9.37 2.41
CA ALA A 49 -7.85 -9.19 3.53
C ALA A 49 -9.31 -9.28 3.05
N ARG A 50 -10.15 -9.98 3.82
CA ARG A 50 -11.60 -10.17 3.57
C ARG A 50 -12.35 -8.89 3.13
N PRO A 51 -12.19 -7.72 3.79
CA PRO A 51 -12.88 -6.51 3.35
C PRO A 51 -12.44 -6.03 1.96
N HIS A 52 -11.19 -6.29 1.57
CA HIS A 52 -10.63 -5.80 0.33
C HIS A 52 -10.97 -6.67 -0.89
N VAL A 53 -11.40 -7.93 -0.68
CA VAL A 53 -11.88 -8.82 -1.75
C VAL A 53 -13.41 -8.82 -1.88
N SER A 54 -14.10 -8.00 -1.09
CA SER A 54 -15.56 -7.90 -1.10
C SER A 54 -16.11 -7.36 -2.44
N ARG A 55 -17.34 -7.75 -2.79
CA ARG A 55 -18.02 -7.29 -4.02
C ARG A 55 -18.00 -5.76 -4.22
N PRO A 56 -18.41 -4.92 -3.25
CA PRO A 56 -18.43 -3.46 -3.45
C PRO A 56 -17.03 -2.89 -3.71
N VAL A 57 -15.98 -3.50 -3.16
CA VAL A 57 -14.60 -3.06 -3.40
C VAL A 57 -14.15 -3.43 -4.82
N ARG A 58 -14.46 -4.66 -5.28
CA ARG A 58 -14.16 -5.10 -6.65
C ARG A 58 -14.86 -4.22 -7.70
N GLU A 59 -16.15 -3.96 -7.51
CA GLU A 59 -16.94 -3.09 -8.38
C GLU A 59 -16.34 -1.68 -8.46
N LYS A 60 -15.91 -1.14 -7.30
CA LYS A 60 -15.30 0.20 -7.23
C LYS A 60 -13.94 0.27 -7.94
N LEU A 61 -13.10 -0.75 -7.76
CA LEU A 61 -11.80 -0.86 -8.43
C LEU A 61 -11.96 -0.99 -9.94
N GLN A 62 -12.93 -1.80 -10.40
CA GLN A 62 -13.28 -1.91 -11.81
C GLN A 62 -13.77 -0.58 -12.38
N GLY A 63 -14.63 0.15 -11.66
CA GLY A 63 -15.07 1.49 -12.04
C GLY A 63 -13.95 2.53 -12.13
N TYR A 64 -12.79 2.27 -11.51
CA TYR A 64 -11.59 3.11 -11.61
C TYR A 64 -10.60 2.62 -12.67
N GLY A 65 -10.84 1.47 -13.28
CA GLY A 65 -9.90 0.82 -14.22
C GLY A 65 -8.66 0.24 -13.52
N TRP A 66 -8.71 0.02 -12.20
CA TRP A 66 -7.57 -0.50 -11.43
C TRP A 66 -7.56 -2.02 -11.45
N LYS A 67 -6.39 -2.63 -11.66
CA LYS A 67 -6.23 -4.09 -11.69
C LYS A 67 -5.81 -4.59 -10.31
N VAL A 68 -6.52 -5.55 -9.75
CA VAL A 68 -6.08 -6.22 -8.52
C VAL A 68 -5.08 -7.30 -8.90
N LEU A 69 -3.97 -7.38 -8.17
CA LEU A 69 -3.04 -8.49 -8.28
C LEU A 69 -3.44 -9.61 -7.34
N GLU A 70 -3.51 -10.83 -7.88
CA GLU A 70 -3.78 -12.03 -7.10
C GLU A 70 -2.59 -12.36 -6.20
N HIS A 71 -2.63 -11.86 -4.98
CA HIS A 71 -1.67 -12.22 -3.98
C HIS A 71 -1.98 -13.64 -3.46
N PRO A 72 -0.99 -14.48 -3.18
CA PRO A 72 -1.23 -15.75 -2.50
C PRO A 72 -1.56 -15.52 -1.02
N SER A 73 -2.43 -16.37 -0.46
CA SER A 73 -2.77 -16.33 0.96
C SER A 73 -1.52 -16.51 1.83
N TYR A 74 -1.43 -15.75 2.92
CA TYR A 74 -0.35 -15.86 3.93
C TYR A 74 1.08 -15.68 3.37
N SER A 75 1.28 -14.80 2.39
CA SER A 75 2.60 -14.52 1.81
C SER A 75 3.09 -13.09 2.10
N PRO A 76 3.34 -12.76 3.38
CA PRO A 76 3.80 -11.42 3.77
C PRO A 76 5.14 -11.04 3.12
N ASP A 77 5.93 -12.03 2.70
CA ASP A 77 7.18 -11.85 1.95
C ASP A 77 6.98 -11.25 0.55
N LEU A 78 5.75 -11.30 0.01
CA LEU A 78 5.35 -10.72 -1.27
C LEU A 78 4.56 -9.41 -1.08
N ALA A 79 4.29 -8.99 0.16
CA ALA A 79 3.66 -7.72 0.48
C ALA A 79 4.75 -6.65 0.71
N PRO A 80 4.84 -5.62 -0.13
CA PRO A 80 5.94 -4.65 -0.07
C PRO A 80 6.02 -3.93 1.30
N SER A 81 4.85 -3.61 1.87
CA SER A 81 4.71 -3.01 3.19
C SER A 81 5.22 -3.88 4.34
N ASP A 82 4.96 -5.18 4.28
CA ASP A 82 5.31 -6.11 5.35
C ASP A 82 6.81 -6.37 5.39
N PHE A 83 7.42 -6.46 4.21
CA PHE A 83 8.83 -6.75 4.09
C PHE A 83 9.73 -5.52 4.34
N HIS A 84 9.36 -4.35 3.82
CA HIS A 84 10.27 -3.20 3.80
C HIS A 84 9.88 -2.05 4.72
N LEU A 85 8.59 -1.77 4.88
CA LEU A 85 8.14 -0.61 5.66
C LEU A 85 8.05 -0.89 7.15
N PHE A 86 7.35 -1.96 7.53
CA PHE A 86 7.01 -2.19 8.94
C PHE A 86 8.24 -2.51 9.79
N GLY A 87 9.28 -3.13 9.24
CA GLY A 87 10.52 -3.44 9.97
C GLY A 87 11.25 -2.18 10.47
N PRO A 88 11.72 -1.29 9.58
CA PRO A 88 12.32 -0.01 9.94
C PRO A 88 11.42 0.87 10.79
N MET A 89 10.11 0.89 10.49
CA MET A 89 9.15 1.67 11.27
C MET A 89 9.05 1.18 12.71
N LYS A 90 8.94 -0.13 12.94
CA LYS A 90 8.94 -0.73 14.28
C LYS A 90 10.25 -0.44 15.02
N LYS A 91 11.39 -0.47 14.35
CA LYS A 91 12.68 -0.10 14.95
C LYS A 91 12.72 1.38 15.36
N PHE A 92 12.19 2.28 14.54
CA PHE A 92 12.15 3.71 14.84
C PHE A 92 11.21 4.07 15.99
N PHE A 93 10.08 3.37 16.09
CA PHE A 93 9.09 3.57 17.16
C PHE A 93 9.31 2.68 18.38
N GLY A 94 10.23 1.72 18.32
CA GLY A 94 10.55 0.81 19.41
C GLY A 94 10.92 1.58 20.68
N GLY A 95 10.20 1.30 21.77
CA GLY A 95 10.44 1.93 23.08
C GLY A 95 9.92 3.35 23.22
N LYS A 96 9.35 3.97 22.17
CA LYS A 96 8.72 5.29 22.26
C LYS A 96 7.32 5.17 22.85
N LYS A 97 7.00 6.05 23.80
CA LYS A 97 5.64 6.26 24.31
C LYS A 97 5.08 7.53 23.67
N PHE A 98 3.79 7.51 23.40
CA PHE A 98 3.05 8.65 22.87
C PHE A 98 1.91 8.95 23.84
N ASP A 99 1.67 10.23 24.08
CA ASP A 99 0.68 10.68 25.06
C ASP A 99 -0.74 10.70 24.45
N SER A 100 -0.83 10.63 23.11
CA SER A 100 -2.11 10.56 22.39
C SER A 100 -1.99 9.87 21.03
N ASP A 101 -3.13 9.37 20.55
CA ASP A 101 -3.29 8.87 19.17
C ASP A 101 -2.83 9.90 18.14
N ASP A 102 -3.16 11.17 18.34
CA ASP A 102 -2.82 12.22 17.38
C ASP A 102 -1.31 12.47 17.32
N GLU A 103 -0.62 12.32 18.45
CA GLU A 103 0.83 12.38 18.48
C GLU A 103 1.45 11.21 17.73
N LEU A 104 0.96 9.99 17.97
CA LEU A 104 1.39 8.80 17.23
C LEU A 104 1.15 8.97 15.72
N LYS A 105 -0.07 9.38 15.31
CA LYS A 105 -0.43 9.62 13.90
C LYS A 105 0.49 10.65 13.25
N ARG A 106 0.79 11.76 13.94
CA ARG A 106 1.74 12.77 13.47
C ARG A 106 3.15 12.21 13.33
N ALA A 107 3.60 11.43 14.32
CA ALA A 107 4.93 10.83 14.30
C ALA A 107 5.08 9.83 13.15
N VAL A 108 4.09 8.95 12.93
CA VAL A 108 4.05 8.01 11.80
C VAL A 108 4.06 8.76 10.48
N ARG A 109 3.21 9.79 10.31
CA ARG A 109 3.22 10.62 9.10
C ARG A 109 4.59 11.25 8.85
N ARG A 110 5.17 11.90 9.87
CA ARG A 110 6.51 12.51 9.77
C ARG A 110 7.55 11.48 9.35
N TRP A 111 7.56 10.31 9.98
CA TRP A 111 8.50 9.26 9.64
C TRP A 111 8.36 8.81 8.18
N LEU A 112 7.14 8.52 7.72
CA LEU A 112 6.84 8.13 6.35
C LEU A 112 7.32 9.16 5.33
N PHE A 113 6.98 10.44 5.54
CA PHE A 113 7.35 11.51 4.61
C PHE A 113 8.82 11.96 4.75
N SER A 114 9.52 11.56 5.81
CA SER A 114 10.96 11.82 5.99
C SER A 114 11.87 10.79 5.34
N GLN A 115 11.34 9.64 4.90
CA GLN A 115 12.16 8.62 4.24
C GLN A 115 12.65 9.12 2.88
N PRO A 116 13.91 8.87 2.52
CA PRO A 116 14.46 9.26 1.22
C PRO A 116 13.75 8.50 0.09
N THR A 117 13.73 9.05 -1.13
CA THR A 117 13.05 8.40 -2.26
C THR A 117 13.61 7.00 -2.54
N GLU A 118 14.92 6.84 -2.37
CA GLU A 118 15.68 5.60 -2.53
C GLU A 118 15.17 4.48 -1.60
N PHE A 119 14.59 4.83 -0.44
CA PHE A 119 13.96 3.87 0.46
C PHE A 119 12.82 3.14 -0.26
N TYR A 120 11.90 3.89 -0.86
CA TYR A 120 10.75 3.33 -1.58
C TYR A 120 11.14 2.69 -2.92
N GLU A 121 12.17 3.20 -3.59
CA GLU A 121 12.64 2.59 -4.84
C GLU A 121 13.31 1.23 -4.61
N THR A 122 14.18 1.15 -3.60
CA THR A 122 14.91 -0.09 -3.26
C THR A 122 13.95 -1.22 -2.94
N GLU A 123 12.83 -0.91 -2.28
CA GLU A 123 11.76 -1.85 -2.01
C GLU A 123 11.17 -2.45 -3.29
N ILE A 124 10.84 -1.59 -4.27
CA ILE A 124 10.23 -2.02 -5.53
C ILE A 124 11.18 -2.97 -6.27
N PHE A 125 12.47 -2.64 -6.32
CA PHE A 125 13.46 -3.52 -6.95
C PHE A 125 13.59 -4.87 -6.23
N LYS A 126 13.64 -4.86 -4.88
CA LYS A 126 13.69 -6.10 -4.08
C LYS A 126 12.45 -6.96 -4.27
N LEU A 127 11.28 -6.33 -4.42
CA LEU A 127 10.02 -7.01 -4.66
C LEU A 127 10.03 -7.72 -6.03
N ILE A 128 10.47 -7.03 -7.09
CA ILE A 128 10.58 -7.60 -8.43
C ILE A 128 11.47 -8.84 -8.40
N HIS A 129 12.68 -8.72 -7.82
CA HIS A 129 13.62 -9.84 -7.71
C HIS A 129 13.02 -11.03 -6.93
N ARG A 130 12.25 -10.77 -5.86
CA ARG A 130 11.56 -11.83 -5.11
C ARG A 130 10.49 -12.53 -5.93
N TRP A 131 9.73 -11.78 -6.72
CA TRP A 131 8.69 -12.39 -7.54
C TRP A 131 9.26 -13.23 -8.70
N GLU A 132 10.40 -12.83 -9.24
CA GLU A 132 11.17 -13.64 -10.18
C GLU A 132 11.66 -14.93 -9.50
N SER A 133 12.26 -14.80 -8.32
CA SER A 133 12.76 -15.94 -7.53
C SER A 133 11.66 -16.94 -7.18
N ASN A 134 10.46 -16.45 -6.85
CA ASN A 134 9.30 -17.26 -6.48
C ASN A 134 8.45 -17.71 -7.68
N LYS A 135 8.89 -17.47 -8.93
CA LYS A 135 8.15 -17.77 -10.18
C LYS A 135 6.71 -17.21 -10.19
N TRP A 136 6.46 -16.17 -9.40
CA TRP A 136 5.13 -15.58 -9.26
C TRP A 136 4.79 -14.71 -10.48
N LEU A 137 5.80 -14.02 -11.01
CA LEU A 137 5.67 -13.25 -12.26
C LEU A 137 5.33 -14.13 -13.46
N SER A 138 5.97 -15.28 -13.62
CA SER A 138 5.72 -16.16 -14.78
C SER A 138 4.32 -16.78 -14.79
N LYS A 139 3.66 -16.90 -13.63
CA LYS A 139 2.29 -17.44 -13.53
C LYS A 139 1.19 -16.38 -13.68
N ASN A 140 1.50 -15.12 -13.39
CA ASN A 140 0.51 -14.03 -13.33
C ASN A 140 0.71 -12.96 -14.41
N PHE A 141 1.77 -13.03 -15.22
CA PHE A 141 2.13 -11.97 -16.18
C PHE A 141 2.85 -12.52 -17.43
N HIS A 142 2.35 -12.16 -18.62
CA HIS A 142 2.90 -12.55 -19.93
C HIS A 142 3.57 -11.42 -20.72
N SER A 143 3.66 -10.19 -20.20
CA SER A 143 4.30 -9.12 -20.96
C SER A 143 4.84 -8.01 -20.06
N CYS A 144 6.08 -7.67 -20.38
CA CYS A 144 7.00 -6.75 -19.74
C CYS A 144 6.42 -5.32 -19.66
N PHE A 145 6.12 -4.82 -18.45
CA PHE A 145 6.04 -3.37 -18.11
C PHE A 145 5.95 -3.23 -16.58
N ILE A 146 6.89 -3.85 -15.85
CA ILE A 146 7.00 -3.74 -14.38
C ILE A 146 7.87 -2.52 -14.05
N LEU A 147 7.44 -1.31 -14.42
CA LEU A 147 8.16 -0.10 -13.99
C LEU A 147 7.28 1.02 -13.49
N THR A 148 5.97 0.81 -13.48
CA THR A 148 5.05 1.80 -12.95
C THR A 148 4.01 1.07 -12.15
N LEU A 149 3.90 1.39 -10.85
CA LEU A 149 2.69 1.24 -10.01
C LEU A 149 2.74 0.23 -8.87
N PHE A 150 3.72 0.39 -7.97
CA PHE A 150 3.59 -0.03 -6.56
C PHE A 150 3.70 1.18 -5.60
N PHE A 151 3.05 2.30 -5.94
CA PHE A 151 3.04 3.48 -5.05
C PHE A 151 1.86 3.50 -4.07
N PHE A 152 1.10 2.41 -3.94
CA PHE A 152 -0.11 2.38 -3.12
C PHE A 152 0.13 1.73 -1.78
N TYR A 153 0.89 2.45 -0.97
CA TYR A 153 0.85 2.31 0.47
C TYR A 153 -0.48 2.83 1.00
N ILE A 154 -1.54 2.02 0.98
CA ILE A 154 -2.64 2.19 1.93
C ILE A 154 -2.16 1.55 3.23
N ILE A 155 -1.44 2.32 4.05
CA ILE A 155 -1.18 1.88 5.41
C ILE A 155 -2.44 2.19 6.19
N CYS A 156 -3.38 1.25 6.24
CA CYS A 156 -4.37 1.24 7.30
C CYS A 156 -3.65 0.72 8.55
N VAL A 157 -3.05 1.62 9.33
CA VAL A 157 -2.60 1.27 10.68
C VAL A 157 -3.85 1.21 11.55
N THR A 158 -4.36 0.01 11.81
CA THR A 158 -5.13 -0.24 13.03
C THR A 158 -4.11 -0.34 14.15
N TYR A 159 -4.12 0.63 15.05
CA TYR A 159 -3.29 0.66 16.25
C TYR A 159 -4.12 0.24 17.47
#